data_AF-A0AAE8FU31-F1
#
_entry.id   AF-A0AAE8FU31-F1
#
_cell.length_a   1.000
_cell.length_b   1.000
_cell.length_c   1.000
_cell.angle_alpha   90.00
_cell.angle_beta   90.00
_cell.angle_gamma   90.00
#
_symmetry.space_group_name_H-M   'P 1'
#
loop_
_entity.id
_entity.type
_entity.pdbx_description
1 polymer ?
#
loop_
_entity_poly.entity_id
_entity_poly.type
_entity_poly.pdbx_seq_one_letter_code
_entity_poly.pdbx_strand_id
1 'polypeptide(L)' 'MFTPGGKIVFGIITTATTLFLSVYFLDKSINEKEPKKSFKYLILFVGCTLSFIFSINVR' A
#
# COMPACT_ATOMS: atom_id res chain seq x y z
N MET A 1 -22.97 6.73 4.43
CA MET A 1 -22.91 6.30 3.00
C MET A 1 -22.21 7.42 2.25
N PHE A 2 -20.98 7.21 1.77
CA PHE A 2 -20.22 8.28 1.10
C PHE A 2 -20.96 8.74 -0.17
N THR A 3 -21.13 10.05 -0.34
CA THR A 3 -21.62 10.64 -1.58
C THR A 3 -20.75 10.21 -2.77
N PRO A 4 -21.30 10.12 -4.00
CA PRO A 4 -20.56 9.64 -5.17
C PRO A 4 -19.22 10.36 -5.39
N GLY A 5 -19.17 11.68 -5.16
CA GLY A 5 -17.93 12.46 -5.21
C GLY A 5 -16.93 12.12 -4.09
N GLY A 6 -17.43 11.84 -2.88
CA GLY A 6 -16.60 11.41 -1.75
C GLY A 6 -15.90 10.07 -2.01
N LYS A 7 -16.57 9.12 -2.67
CA LYS A 7 -15.95 7.83 -3.06
C LYS A 7 -14.79 8.00 -4.04
N ILE A 8 -14.88 8.96 -4.98
CA ILE A 8 -13.82 9.21 -5.97
C ILE A 8 -12.59 9.78 -5.29
N VAL A 9 -12.77 10.81 -4.46
CA VAL A 9 -11.68 11.44 -3.70
C VAL A 9 -11.02 10.43 -2.77
N PHE A 10 -11.81 9.64 -2.04
CA PHE A 10 -11.27 8.58 -1.18
C PHE A 10 -10.49 7.53 -1.96
N GLY A 11 -10.98 7.13 -3.14
CA GLY A 11 -10.29 6.19 -4.02
C GLY A 11 -8.93 6.71 -4.51
N ILE A 12 -8.85 8.00 -4.87
CA ILE A 12 -7.60 8.63 -5.31
C ILE A 12 -6.59 8.71 -4.14
N ILE A 13 -7.02 9.19 -2.98
CA ILE A 13 -6.17 9.29 -1.79
C ILE A 13 -5.68 7.90 -1.35
N THR A 14 -6.58 6.91 -1.34
CA THR A 14 -6.24 5.52 -0.99
C THR A 14 -5.23 4.95 -1.98
N THR A 15 -5.43 5.17 -3.27
CA THR A 15 -4.52 4.71 -4.33
C THR A 15 -3.14 5.35 -4.19
N ALA A 16 -3.07 6.68 -4.07
CA ALA A 16 -1.81 7.42 -3.93
C ALA A 16 -1.06 7.02 -2.65
N THR A 17 -1.77 6.92 -1.53
CA THR A 17 -1.18 6.52 -0.24
C THR A 17 -0.65 5.09 -0.29
N THR A 18 -1.40 4.16 -0.87
CA THR A 18 -0.99 2.75 -0.94
C THR A 18 0.22 2.56 -1.86
N LEU A 19 0.26 3.26 -3.00
CA LEU A 19 1.43 3.29 -3.89
C LEU A 19 2.66 3.86 -3.18
N PHE A 20 2.51 4.98 -2.47
CA PHE A 20 3.60 5.60 -1.73
C PHE A 20 4.14 4.66 -0.63
N LEU A 21 3.25 4.05 0.16
CA LEU A 21 3.64 3.11 1.21
C LEU A 21 4.34 1.88 0.66
N SER A 22 3.85 1.34 -0.47
CA SER A 22 4.49 0.21 -1.15
C SER A 22 5.92 0.54 -1.58
N VAL A 23 6.14 1.68 -2.25
CA VAL A 23 7.50 2.09 -2.65
C VAL A 23 8.39 2.32 -1.42
N TYR A 24 7.87 2.97 -0.38
CA TYR A 24 8.61 3.24 0.85
C TYR A 24 9.06 1.96 1.56
N PHE A 25 8.17 0.97 1.73
CA PHE A 25 8.54 -0.29 2.38
C PHE A 25 9.48 -1.13 1.53
N LEU A 26 9.39 -1.05 0.20
CA LEU A 26 10.29 -1.75 -0.71
C LEU A 26 11.71 -1.17 -0.64
N ASP A 27 11.86 0.15 -0.71
CA ASP A 27 13.16 0.82 -0.51
C ASP A 27 13.75 0.47 0.86
N LYS A 28 12.94 0.55 1.91
CA LYS A 28 13.36 0.22 3.26
C LYS A 28 13.76 -1.25 3.41
N SER A 29 13.08 -2.17 2.73
CA SER A 29 13.45 -3.59 2.71
C SER A 29 14.80 -3.82 2.02
N ILE A 30 15.08 -3.10 0.93
CA ILE A 30 16.36 -3.22 0.18
C ILE A 30 17.53 -2.62 0.97
N ASN A 31 17.32 -1.47 1.63
CA ASN A 31 18.37 -0.77 2.38
C ASN A 31 18.63 -1.37 3.78
N GLU A 32 17.72 -2.19 4.32
CA GLU A 32 17.85 -2.77 5.65
C GLU A 32 18.86 -3.94 5.66
N LYS A 33 19.93 -3.79 6.43
CA LYS A 33 21.03 -4.77 6.53
C LYS A 33 20.66 -5.99 7.37
N GLU A 34 19.66 -5.87 8.25
CA GLU A 34 19.19 -6.97 9.08
C GLU A 34 18.07 -7.76 8.37
N PRO A 35 18.29 -9.06 8.06
CA PRO A 35 17.34 -9.84 7.26
C PRO A 35 15.99 -10.02 7.97
N LYS A 36 15.97 -10.09 9.31
CA LYS A 36 14.73 -10.17 10.10
C LYS A 36 13.86 -8.91 9.98
N LYS A 37 14.48 -7.73 9.93
CA LYS A 37 13.76 -6.45 9.76
C LYS A 37 13.37 -6.25 8.30
N SER A 38 14.24 -6.57 7.36
CA SER A 38 13.94 -6.54 5.93
C SER A 38 12.71 -7.39 5.59
N PHE A 39 12.63 -8.62 6.11
CA PHE A 39 11.48 -9.51 5.91
C PHE A 39 10.17 -8.94 6.45
N LYS A 40 10.22 -8.21 7.59
CA LYS A 40 9.05 -7.52 8.15
C LYS A 40 8.53 -6.43 7.22
N TYR A 41 9.42 -5.64 6.62
CA TYR A 41 9.03 -4.63 5.63
C TYR A 41 8.51 -5.25 4.33
N LEU A 42 9.04 -6.40 3.93
CA LEU A 42 8.57 -7.14 2.76
C LEU A 42 7.15 -7.68 2.97
N ILE A 43 6.81 -8.19 4.16
CA ILE A 43 5.42 -8.56 4.52
C ILE A 43 4.49 -7.34 4.48
N LEU A 44 4.93 -6.20 5.01
CA LEU A 44 4.17 -4.94 4.95
C LEU A 44 3.92 -4.49 3.50
N PHE A 45 4.93 -4.60 2.63
CA PHE A 45 4.81 -4.33 1.20
C PHE A 45 3.78 -5.24 0.51
N VAL A 46 3.84 -6.55 0.78
CA VAL A 46 2.89 -7.52 0.23
C VAL A 46 1.47 -7.23 0.72
N GLY A 47 1.30 -6.86 1.99
CA GLY A 47 0.02 -6.43 2.55
C GLY A 47 -0.55 -5.19 1.86
N CYS A 48 0.26 -4.16 1.66
CA CYS A 48 -0.15 -2.95 0.92
C CYS A 48 -0.56 -3.28 -0.52
N THR A 49 0.20 -4.13 -1.20
CA THR A 49 -0.07 -4.52 -2.59
C THR A 49 -1.36 -5.36 -2.68
N LEU A 50 -1.61 -6.27 -1.73
CA LEU A 50 -2.86 -7.03 -1.65
C LEU A 50 -4.06 -6.12 -1.38
N SER A 51 -3.96 -5.19 -0.44
CA SER A 51 -5.02 -4.19 -0.19
C SER A 51 -5.29 -3.32 -1.41
N PHE A 52 -4.26 -3.00 -2.19
CA PHE A 52 -4.40 -2.27 -3.44
C PHE A 52 -5.17 -3.08 -4.49
N ILE A 53 -4.75 -4.31 -4.76
CA ILE A 53 -5.42 -5.24 -5.68
C ILE A 53 -6.88 -5.44 -5.27
N PHE A 54 -7.13 -5.62 -3.96
CA PHE A 54 -8.48 -5.78 -3.44
C PHE A 54 -9.32 -4.51 -3.64
N SER A 55 -8.76 -3.31 -3.39
CA SER A 55 -9.46 -2.05 -3.64
C SER A 55 -9.79 -1.82 -5.12
N ILE A 56 -8.96 -2.30 -6.04
CA ILE A 56 -9.23 -2.22 -7.48
C ILE A 56 -10.27 -3.26 -7.89
N ASN A 57 -10.22 -4.47 -7.33
CA ASN A 57 -11.10 -5.59 -7.68
C ASN A 57 -12.52 -5.46 -7.06
N VAL A 58 -12.65 -4.81 -5.90
CA VAL A 58 -13.96 -4.52 -5.26
C VAL A 58 -14.67 -3.29 -5.86
N ARG A 59 -13.99 -2.53 -6.71
CA ARG A 59 -14.53 -1.33 -7.36
C ARG A 59 -15.35 -1.69 -8.59
#